data_AF-A0A935Y960-F1
#
_entry.id   AF-A0A935Y960-F1
#
_cell.length_a   1.000
_cell.length_b   1.000
_cell.length_c   1.000
_cell.angle_alpha   90.00
_cell.angle_beta   90.00
_cell.angle_gamma   90.00
#
_symmetry.space_group_name_H-M   'P 1'
#
loop_
_entity.id
_entity.type
_entity.pdbx_description
1 polymer ?
#
loop_
_entity_poly.entity_id
_entity_poly.type
_entity_poly.pdbx_seq_one_letter_code
_entity_poly.pdbx_strand_id
1 'polypeptide(L)'
;MISVAANSKPPPKVESAMLVLERLPEALTRSDWSLLQKLVRSAFQFKRKTLRNNLKSLPGLPQDILSDRFCDKRPEDVSPQEYLPCKESLNG
;
A
#
# COMPACT_ATOMS: atom_id res chain seq x y z
N MET A 1 -18.00 7.73 -7.54
CA MET A 1 -18.92 6.78 -8.21
C MET A 1 -18.16 6.05 -9.29
N ILE A 2 -18.31 4.73 -9.38
CA ILE A 2 -17.80 3.95 -10.50
C ILE A 2 -18.94 3.86 -11.52
N SER A 3 -18.77 4.42 -12.72
CA SER A 3 -19.71 4.24 -13.84
C SER A 3 -19.15 3.24 -14.83
N VAL A 4 -19.95 2.25 -15.21
CA VAL A 4 -19.58 1.23 -16.22
C VAL A 4 -19.87 1.80 -17.60
N ALA A 5 -18.83 1.92 -18.43
CA ALA A 5 -18.95 2.31 -19.82
C ALA A 5 -18.45 1.15 -20.69
N ALA A 6 -19.35 0.50 -21.42
CA ALA A 6 -19.02 -0.62 -22.30
C ALA A 6 -19.44 -0.27 -23.73
N ASN A 7 -18.52 0.28 -24.51
CA ASN A 7 -18.71 0.40 -25.96
C ASN A 7 -17.37 0.31 -26.71
N SER A 8 -16.73 -0.86 -26.66
CA SER A 8 -15.56 -1.17 -27.49
C SER A 8 -15.85 -2.34 -28.44
N LYS A 9 -15.37 -2.23 -29.69
CA LYS A 9 -15.44 -3.28 -30.70
C LYS A 9 -14.01 -3.68 -31.08
N PRO A 10 -13.60 -4.95 -30.91
CA PRO A 10 -14.38 -6.11 -30.43
C PRO A 10 -14.69 -6.06 -28.92
N PRO A 11 -15.73 -6.78 -28.46
CA PRO A 11 -16.16 -6.75 -27.06
C PRO A 11 -15.09 -7.38 -26.14
N PRO A 12 -14.74 -6.72 -25.01
CA PRO A 12 -13.74 -7.21 -24.07
C PRO A 12 -14.32 -8.35 -23.21
N LYS A 13 -13.43 -9.22 -22.71
CA LYS A 13 -13.79 -10.31 -21.78
C LYS A 13 -13.94 -9.87 -20.32
N VAL A 14 -13.74 -8.58 -20.06
CA VAL A 14 -13.70 -7.99 -18.71
C VAL A 14 -14.60 -6.76 -18.68
N GLU A 15 -15.19 -6.50 -17.52
CA GLU A 15 -15.98 -5.29 -17.27
C GLU A 15 -15.07 -4.06 -17.22
N SER A 16 -15.57 -2.93 -17.72
CA SER A 16 -14.85 -1.64 -17.73
C SER A 16 -15.51 -0.65 -16.80
N ALA A 17 -14.70 0.12 -16.08
CA ALA A 17 -15.14 1.08 -15.07
C ALA A 17 -14.42 2.42 -15.24
N MET A 18 -15.13 3.54 -15.08
CA MET A 18 -14.55 4.87 -15.03
C MET A 18 -14.29 5.27 -13.58
N LEU A 19 -13.04 5.67 -13.30
CA LEU A 19 -12.58 6.15 -12.00
C LEU A 19 -12.10 7.60 -12.16
N VAL A 20 -12.58 8.49 -11.29
CA VAL A 20 -12.04 9.85 -11.14
C VAL A 20 -11.16 9.85 -9.90
N LEU A 21 -9.90 10.25 -10.07
CA LEU A 21 -8.93 10.39 -8.98
C LEU A 21 -8.66 11.87 -8.77
N GLU A 22 -8.99 12.37 -7.59
CA GLU A 22 -8.67 13.73 -7.18
C GLU A 22 -7.35 13.72 -6.41
N ARG A 23 -6.51 14.70 -6.71
CA ARG A 23 -5.21 14.81 -6.04
C ARG A 23 -5.42 15.28 -4.60
N LEU A 24 -4.74 14.63 -3.66
CA LEU A 24 -4.72 15.06 -2.26
C LEU A 24 -4.11 16.47 -2.14
N PRO A 25 -4.62 17.33 -1.24
CA PRO A 25 -4.09 18.69 -1.02
C PRO A 25 -2.61 18.67 -0.61
N GLU A 26 -2.23 17.69 0.20
CA GLU A 26 -0.89 17.50 0.70
C GLU A 26 -0.17 16.43 -0.14
N ALA A 27 0.88 16.86 -0.83
CA ALA A 27 1.71 15.95 -1.60
C ALA A 27 2.81 15.35 -0.71
N LEU A 28 3.03 14.04 -0.83
CA LEU A 28 4.21 13.40 -0.28
C LEU A 28 5.46 13.91 -0.98
N THR A 29 6.57 14.06 -0.24
CA THR A 29 7.86 14.35 -0.85
C THR A 29 8.32 13.16 -1.71
N ARG A 30 9.23 13.40 -2.67
CA ARG A 30 9.76 12.32 -3.52
C ARG A 30 10.45 11.22 -2.71
N SER A 31 11.12 11.60 -1.64
CA SER A 31 11.78 10.67 -0.72
C SER A 31 10.76 9.82 0.03
N ASP A 32 9.74 10.45 0.61
CA ASP A 32 8.64 9.76 1.30
C ASP A 32 7.91 8.79 0.38
N TRP A 33 7.63 9.20 -0.85
CA TRP A 33 7.00 8.34 -1.85
C TRP A 33 7.82 7.08 -2.11
N SER A 34 9.15 7.22 -2.25
CA SER A 34 10.03 6.08 -2.52
C SER A 34 10.07 5.07 -1.37
N LEU A 35 10.01 5.54 -0.13
CA LEU A 35 9.99 4.71 1.07
C LEU A 35 8.64 4.01 1.22
N LEU A 36 7.55 4.77 1.10
CA LEU A 36 6.19 4.23 1.16
C LEU A 36 5.96 3.18 0.07
N GLN A 37 6.44 3.43 -1.15
CA GLN A 37 6.36 2.47 -2.25
C GLN A 37 7.12 1.17 -1.94
N LYS A 38 8.32 1.25 -1.35
CA LYS A 38 9.09 0.06 -0.93
C LYS A 38 8.37 -0.70 0.18
N LEU A 39 7.90 0.01 1.21
CA LEU A 39 7.17 -0.54 2.35
C LEU A 39 5.92 -1.28 1.90
N VAL A 40 5.03 -0.61 1.15
CA VAL A 40 3.77 -1.20 0.65
C VAL A 40 4.06 -2.38 -0.28
N ARG A 41 5.05 -2.28 -1.16
CA ARG A 41 5.42 -3.40 -2.04
C ARG A 41 5.85 -4.63 -1.24
N SER A 42 6.66 -4.45 -0.20
CA SER A 42 7.08 -5.55 0.67
C SER A 42 5.93 -6.09 1.49
N ALA A 43 5.08 -5.22 2.05
CA ALA A 43 3.89 -5.60 2.81
C ALA A 43 2.98 -6.57 2.04
N PHE A 44 2.78 -6.33 0.73
CA PHE A 44 1.90 -7.14 -0.13
C PHE A 44 2.60 -8.31 -0.85
N GLN A 45 3.88 -8.60 -0.56
CA GLN A 45 4.63 -9.66 -1.24
C GLN A 45 3.97 -11.04 -1.04
N PHE A 46 3.56 -11.35 0.19
CA PHE A 46 2.78 -12.54 0.52
C PHE A 46 1.44 -12.13 1.16
N LYS A 47 0.42 -11.90 0.32
CA LYS A 47 -0.91 -11.38 0.74
C LYS A 47 -1.55 -12.12 1.92
N ARG A 48 -1.39 -13.45 2.01
CA ARG A 48 -2.00 -14.24 3.10
C ARG A 48 -1.16 -14.29 4.38
N LYS A 49 -0.03 -13.59 4.44
CA LYS A 49 0.88 -13.55 5.60
C LYS A 49 0.72 -12.21 6.32
N THR A 50 0.95 -12.24 7.63
CA THR A 50 0.95 -11.03 8.45
C THR A 50 2.07 -10.07 8.03
N LEU A 51 1.89 -8.79 8.32
CA LEU A 51 2.87 -7.75 8.06
C LEU A 51 4.24 -8.08 8.68
N ARG A 52 4.29 -8.64 9.90
CA ARG A 52 5.55 -9.11 10.50
C ARG A 52 6.33 -10.05 9.58
N ASN A 53 5.65 -11.00 8.95
CA ASN A 53 6.30 -11.97 8.06
C ASN A 53 6.76 -11.34 6.74
N ASN A 54 5.99 -10.38 6.23
CA ASN A 54 6.30 -9.66 5.00
C ASN A 54 7.43 -8.63 5.18
N LEU A 55 7.51 -8.00 6.35
CA LEU A 55 8.38 -6.84 6.61
C LEU A 55 9.67 -7.19 7.35
N LYS A 56 9.79 -8.36 7.99
CA LYS A 56 11.00 -8.77 8.73
C LYS A 56 12.31 -8.75 7.93
N SER A 57 12.22 -8.84 6.61
CA SER A 57 13.38 -8.84 5.69
C SER A 57 13.54 -7.50 4.96
N LEU A 58 12.74 -6.47 5.31
CA LEU A 58 12.86 -5.14 4.73
C LEU A 58 14.10 -4.44 5.33
N PRO A 59 15.11 -4.08 4.53
CA PRO A 59 16.31 -3.41 5.03
C PRO A 59 15.98 -2.03 5.59
N GLY A 60 16.60 -1.68 6.71
CA GLY A 60 16.43 -0.38 7.35
C GLY A 60 15.16 -0.24 8.18
N LEU A 61 14.35 -1.30 8.34
CA LEU A 61 13.20 -1.29 9.25
C LEU A 61 13.66 -1.64 10.68
N PRO A 62 13.47 -0.73 11.66
CA PRO A 62 13.70 -1.02 13.07
C PRO A 62 12.91 -2.25 13.56
N GLN A 63 13.55 -3.10 14.37
CA GLN A 63 12.96 -4.37 14.85
C GLN A 63 11.87 -4.16 15.91
N ASP A 64 11.90 -3.04 16.61
CA ASP A 64 10.86 -2.60 17.56
C ASP A 64 9.51 -2.39 16.86
N ILE A 65 9.47 -1.86 15.63
CA ILE A 65 8.25 -1.72 14.84
C ILE A 65 7.60 -3.08 14.55
N LEU A 66 8.40 -4.12 14.32
CA LEU A 66 7.90 -5.47 14.06
C LEU A 66 7.21 -6.09 15.28
N SER A 67 7.47 -5.54 16.46
CA SER A 67 6.85 -5.94 17.72
C SER A 67 5.51 -5.25 17.97
N ASP A 68 5.16 -4.22 17.20
CA ASP A 68 3.88 -3.54 17.29
C ASP A 68 2.72 -4.46 16.86
N ARG A 69 1.55 -4.30 17.50
CA ARG A 69 0.32 -5.04 17.16
C ARG A 69 -0.16 -4.78 15.73
N PHE A 70 0.17 -3.63 15.16
CA PHE A 70 0.01 -3.33 13.75
C PHE A 70 0.58 -4.46 12.86
N CYS A 71 1.76 -4.99 13.22
CA CYS A 71 2.43 -6.04 12.46
C CYS A 71 1.75 -7.42 12.54
N ASP A 72 0.75 -7.60 13.41
CA ASP A 72 -0.06 -8.82 13.49
C ASP A 72 -1.15 -8.90 12.42
N LYS A 73 -1.51 -7.76 11.81
CA LYS A 73 -2.52 -7.69 10.73
C LYS A 73 -1.98 -8.21 9.40
N ARG A 74 -2.86 -8.55 8.45
CA ARG A 74 -2.51 -8.77 7.05
C ARG A 74 -2.49 -7.44 6.28
N PRO A 75 -1.75 -7.34 5.16
CA PRO A 75 -1.62 -6.09 4.44
C PRO A 75 -2.97 -5.54 3.92
N GLU A 76 -3.93 -6.40 3.59
CA GLU A 76 -5.29 -6.00 3.18
C GLU A 76 -6.20 -5.52 4.31
N ASP A 77 -5.89 -5.87 5.57
CA ASP A 77 -6.66 -5.47 6.75
C ASP A 77 -6.25 -4.09 7.29
N VAL A 78 -5.37 -3.40 6.56
CA VAL A 78 -4.70 -2.16 6.97
C VAL A 78 -5.01 -1.05 5.98
N SER A 79 -5.46 0.08 6.50
CA SER A 79 -5.74 1.27 5.68
C SER A 79 -4.46 1.93 5.16
N PRO A 80 -4.49 2.61 4.01
CA PRO A 80 -3.32 3.34 3.48
C PRO A 80 -2.68 4.31 4.48
N GLN A 81 -3.49 4.95 5.33
CA GLN A 81 -3.05 5.92 6.32
C GLN A 81 -2.23 5.27 7.44
N GLU A 82 -2.56 4.02 7.81
CA GLU A 82 -1.82 3.28 8.84
C GLU A 82 -0.40 2.89 8.40
N TYR A 83 -0.06 2.97 7.11
CA TYR A 83 1.32 2.79 6.64
C TYR A 83 2.21 4.03 6.82
N LEU A 84 1.62 5.20 7.08
CA LEU A 84 2.37 6.45 7.22
C LEU A 84 3.28 6.49 8.46
N PRO A 85 2.86 6.04 9.66
CA PRO A 85 3.75 6.01 10.83
C PRO A 85 4.96 5.08 10.64
N CYS A 86 4.79 3.92 9.98
CA CYS A 86 5.91 3.06 9.63
C CYS A 86 6.93 3.73 8.70
N LYS A 87 6.53 4.76 7.94
CA LYS A 87 7.46 5.56 7.12
C LYS A 87 8.40 6.39 7.99
N GLU A 88 7.91 6.91 9.12
CA GLU A 88 8.65 7.87 9.94
C GLU A 88 9.82 7.18 10.61
N SER A 89 9.61 5.94 11.04
CA SER A 89 10.65 5.11 11.64
C SER A 89 11.69 4.56 10.64
N LEU A 90 11.44 4.67 9.32
CA LEU A 90 12.43 4.34 8.27
C LEU A 90 13.39 5.50 7.94
N ASN A 91 13.10 6.71 8.43
CA ASN A 91 13.93 7.90 8.24
C ASN A 91 14.95 8.11 9.37
N GLY A 92 15.04 7.18 10.33
CA GLY A 92 16.01 7.18 11.43
C GLY A 92 17.31 6.48 11.07
#